data_AF-A0A7J2U1C0-F1
#
_entry.id   AF-A0A7J2U1C0-F1
#
_cell.length_a   1.000
_cell.length_b   1.000
_cell.length_c   1.000
_cell.angle_alpha   90.00
_cell.angle_beta   90.00
_cell.angle_gamma   90.00
#
_symmetry.space_group_name_H-M   'P 1'
#
loop_
_entity.id
_entity.type
_entity.pdbx_description
1 polymer ?
#
loop_
_entity_poly.entity_id
_entity_poly.type
_entity_poly.pdbx_seq_one_letter_code
_entity_poly.pdbx_strand_id
1 'polypeptide(L)'
;MSESLEEIAKSYEEKMREYIEKRFLDFVDIMDQRHLFELKSDIAELLGEEPKSVRISTYWKQEMRETDFELSATFERNGKYIACFVSMPVKSMVTRFTVSSAYREHYAQDITMELDKSRATVRCIARK
;
A
#
# COMPACT_ATOMS: atom_id res chain seq x y z
N MET A 1 -16.51 19.10 19.71
CA MET A 1 -15.22 19.74 19.41
C MET A 1 -14.79 19.26 18.03
N SER A 2 -14.34 20.14 17.14
CA SER A 2 -13.83 19.73 15.82
C SER A 2 -12.37 19.30 15.94
N GLU A 3 -12.05 18.04 15.68
CA GLU A 3 -10.66 17.56 15.60
C GLU A 3 -9.84 18.43 14.63
N SER A 4 -8.63 18.79 15.06
CA SER A 4 -7.64 19.47 14.23
C SER A 4 -7.13 18.58 13.10
N LEU A 5 -6.57 19.16 12.05
CA LEU A 5 -5.99 18.38 10.94
C LEU A 5 -4.83 17.49 11.41
N GLU A 6 -4.05 17.94 12.38
CA GLU A 6 -2.94 17.16 12.94
C GLU A 6 -3.41 15.96 13.74
N GLU A 7 -4.47 16.11 14.56
CA GLU A 7 -5.07 14.99 15.30
C GLU A 7 -5.65 13.95 14.34
N ILE A 8 -6.32 14.40 13.28
CA ILE A 8 -6.85 13.52 12.24
C ILE A 8 -5.72 12.74 11.56
N ALA A 9 -4.67 13.44 11.13
CA ALA A 9 -3.53 12.81 10.48
C ALA A 9 -2.86 11.76 11.38
N LYS A 10 -2.61 12.09 12.66
CA LYS A 10 -2.02 11.15 13.64
C LYS A 10 -2.91 9.94 13.89
N SER A 11 -4.21 10.13 14.03
CA SER A 11 -5.16 9.02 14.22
C SER A 11 -5.09 8.03 13.04
N TYR A 12 -5.01 8.53 11.81
CA TYR A 12 -4.87 7.68 10.63
C TYR A 12 -3.48 7.04 10.53
N GLU A 13 -2.41 7.73 10.93
CA GLU A 13 -1.07 7.14 11.01
C GLU A 13 -1.04 5.93 11.93
N GLU A 14 -1.64 6.05 13.12
CA GLU A 14 -1.70 4.97 14.11
C GLU A 14 -2.48 3.76 13.58
N LYS A 15 -3.67 3.99 13.00
CA LYS A 15 -4.48 2.93 12.39
C LYS A 15 -3.74 2.23 11.26
N MET A 16 -3.12 2.99 10.35
CA MET A 16 -2.35 2.44 9.24
C MET A 16 -1.15 1.64 9.76
N ARG A 17 -0.43 2.13 10.77
CA ARG A 17 0.70 1.39 11.36
C ARG A 17 0.26 0.06 11.96
N GLU A 18 -0.84 0.06 12.72
CA GLU A 18 -1.39 -1.16 13.30
C GLU A 18 -1.81 -2.17 12.23
N TYR A 19 -2.44 -1.70 11.15
CA TYR A 19 -2.80 -2.53 10.01
C TYR A 19 -1.57 -3.14 9.32
N ILE A 20 -0.52 -2.35 9.08
CA ILE A 20 0.73 -2.84 8.48
C ILE A 20 1.38 -3.92 9.33
N GLU A 21 1.42 -3.73 10.64
CA GLU A 21 2.02 -4.69 11.56
C GLU A 21 1.23 -6.01 11.62
N LYS A 22 -0.10 -5.92 11.73
CA LYS A 22 -0.95 -7.09 12.07
C LYS A 22 -1.57 -7.80 10.87
N ARG A 23 -1.92 -7.08 9.82
CA ARG A 23 -2.80 -7.56 8.73
C ARG A 23 -2.15 -7.52 7.36
N PHE A 24 -1.25 -6.57 7.11
CA PHE A 24 -0.67 -6.43 5.78
C PHE A 24 0.20 -7.63 5.39
N LEU A 25 0.18 -7.94 4.10
CA LEU A 25 0.85 -9.09 3.51
C LEU A 25 2.37 -8.98 3.68
N ASP A 26 3.02 -10.10 3.99
CA ASP A 26 4.49 -10.20 3.99
C ASP A 26 5.06 -10.28 2.56
N PHE A 27 4.23 -10.71 1.61
CA PHE A 27 4.59 -10.89 0.21
C PHE A 27 3.62 -10.13 -0.70
N VAL A 28 4.14 -9.38 -1.65
CA VAL A 28 3.35 -8.64 -2.65
C VAL A 28 3.76 -9.07 -4.05
N ASP A 29 2.78 -9.53 -4.83
CA ASP A 29 2.93 -9.72 -6.28
C ASP A 29 2.56 -8.43 -7.02
N ILE A 30 3.53 -7.87 -7.73
CA ILE A 30 3.43 -6.57 -8.40
C ILE A 30 2.36 -6.54 -9.50
N MET A 31 2.15 -7.67 -10.19
CA MET A 31 1.26 -7.74 -11.36
C MET A 31 -0.16 -8.21 -11.04
N ASP A 32 -0.45 -8.61 -9.79
CA ASP A 32 -1.76 -9.12 -9.43
C ASP A 32 -2.71 -7.98 -9.00
N GLN A 33 -3.60 -7.58 -9.91
CA GLN A 33 -4.63 -6.57 -9.61
C GLN A 33 -5.63 -7.02 -8.54
N ARG A 34 -5.73 -8.33 -8.23
CA ARG A 34 -6.61 -8.82 -7.15
C ARG A 34 -6.12 -8.36 -5.79
N HIS A 35 -4.81 -8.38 -5.56
CA HIS A 35 -4.21 -7.87 -4.33
C HIS A 35 -4.53 -6.38 -4.13
N LEU A 36 -4.55 -5.59 -5.20
CA LEU A 36 -4.92 -4.17 -5.11
C LEU A 36 -6.38 -3.97 -4.71
N PHE A 37 -7.29 -4.83 -5.17
CA PHE A 37 -8.71 -4.73 -4.81
C PHE A 37 -8.97 -5.12 -3.35
N GLU A 38 -8.37 -6.21 -2.89
CA GLU A 38 -8.45 -6.65 -1.49
C GLU A 38 -7.84 -5.61 -0.55
N LEU A 39 -6.65 -5.12 -0.90
CA LEU A 39 -5.97 -4.03 -0.19
C LEU A 39 -6.82 -2.76 -0.09
N LYS A 40 -7.54 -2.43 -1.15
CA LYS A 40 -8.46 -1.28 -1.18
C LYS A 40 -9.61 -1.45 -0.21
N SER A 41 -10.17 -2.64 -0.14
CA SER A 41 -11.28 -2.96 0.75
C SER A 41 -10.85 -2.92 2.21
N ASP A 42 -9.70 -3.52 2.52
CA ASP A 42 -9.12 -3.54 3.87
C ASP A 42 -8.77 -2.14 4.38
N ILE A 43 -8.12 -1.33 3.55
CA ILE A 43 -7.77 0.05 3.92
C ILE A 43 -9.03 0.90 4.06
N ALA A 44 -10.03 0.75 3.19
CA ALA A 44 -11.29 1.49 3.33
C ALA A 44 -12.02 1.12 4.63
N GLU A 45 -12.09 -0.17 4.98
CA GLU A 45 -12.65 -0.64 6.24
C GLU A 45 -11.93 -0.03 7.45
N LEU A 46 -10.59 -0.08 7.46
CA LEU A 46 -9.75 0.50 8.51
C LEU A 46 -10.00 2.00 8.71
N LEU A 47 -10.15 2.74 7.61
CA LEU A 47 -10.39 4.18 7.62
C LEU A 47 -11.85 4.54 7.92
N GLY A 48 -12.76 3.56 7.90
CA GLY A 48 -14.20 3.77 8.03
C GLY A 48 -14.78 4.50 6.83
N GLU A 49 -14.29 4.18 5.63
CA GLU A 49 -14.63 4.79 4.36
C GLU A 49 -15.18 3.73 3.39
N GLU A 50 -15.85 4.17 2.32
CA GLU A 50 -16.27 3.25 1.26
C GLU A 50 -15.09 2.92 0.33
N PRO A 51 -14.91 1.66 -0.12
CA PRO A 51 -13.80 1.31 -1.02
C PRO A 51 -13.71 2.17 -2.28
N LYS A 52 -14.83 2.72 -2.76
CA LYS A 52 -14.85 3.61 -3.94
C LYS A 52 -14.30 5.01 -3.66
N SER A 53 -14.34 5.50 -2.42
CA SER A 53 -13.85 6.83 -2.05
C SER A 53 -12.33 6.85 -1.81
N VAL A 54 -11.73 5.70 -1.51
CA VAL A 54 -10.29 5.54 -1.37
C VAL A 54 -9.63 5.37 -2.74
N ARG A 55 -8.54 6.08 -2.99
CA ARG A 55 -7.63 5.85 -4.12
C ARG A 55 -6.34 5.25 -3.57
N ILE A 56 -5.94 4.11 -4.12
CA ILE A 56 -4.69 3.45 -3.77
C ILE A 56 -3.76 3.45 -4.97
N SER A 57 -2.50 3.78 -4.72
CA SER A 57 -1.41 3.60 -5.66
C SER A 57 -0.28 2.85 -4.96
N THR A 58 0.27 1.85 -5.62
CA THR A 58 1.47 1.13 -5.17
C THR A 58 2.56 1.26 -6.21
N TYR A 59 3.79 1.43 -5.78
CA TYR A 59 4.97 1.36 -6.64
C TYR A 59 6.14 0.84 -5.83
N TRP A 60 7.23 0.45 -6.49
CA TRP A 60 8.49 0.20 -5.80
C TRP A 60 9.53 1.17 -6.32
N LYS A 61 10.43 1.57 -5.43
CA LYS A 61 11.52 2.49 -5.73
C LYS A 61 12.83 1.77 -5.46
N GLN A 62 13.70 1.74 -6.45
CA GLN A 62 15.05 1.20 -6.30
C GLN A 62 16.03 2.37 -6.19
N GLU A 63 16.65 2.56 -5.02
CA GLU A 63 17.67 3.58 -4.78
C GLU A 63 19.00 2.92 -4.40
N MET A 64 20.01 3.06 -5.28
CA MET A 64 21.38 2.55 -5.11
C MET A 64 21.50 1.06 -4.79
N ARG A 65 21.13 0.65 -3.57
CA ARG A 65 21.19 -0.71 -3.00
C ARG A 65 19.96 -1.12 -2.19
N GLU A 66 19.02 -0.21 -1.94
CA GLU A 66 17.77 -0.51 -1.23
C GLU A 66 16.60 -0.44 -2.21
N THR A 67 15.64 -1.34 -2.03
CA THR A 67 14.37 -1.33 -2.75
C THR A 67 13.28 -1.16 -1.73
N ASP A 68 12.46 -0.14 -1.90
CA ASP A 68 11.30 0.11 -1.04
C ASP A 68 10.03 -0.14 -1.83
N PHE A 69 9.07 -0.80 -1.18
CA PHE A 69 7.69 -0.83 -1.61
C PHE A 69 6.96 0.35 -1.01
N GLU A 70 6.23 1.08 -1.85
CA GLU A 70 5.51 2.29 -1.51
C GLU A 70 4.03 2.08 -1.77
N LEU A 71 3.22 2.43 -0.76
CA LEU A 71 1.77 2.43 -0.83
C LEU A 71 1.26 3.82 -0.44
N SER A 72 0.41 4.37 -1.30
CA SER A 72 -0.29 5.62 -1.06
C SER A 72 -1.79 5.36 -1.05
N ALA A 73 -2.45 5.76 0.02
CA ALA A 73 -3.89 5.72 0.18
C ALA A 73 -4.41 7.15 0.39
N THR A 74 -5.35 7.59 -0.45
CA THR A 74 -5.86 8.97 -0.44
C THR A 74 -7.39 8.97 -0.51
N PHE A 75 -8.04 9.85 0.23
CA PHE A 75 -9.50 9.93 0.32
C PHE A 75 -9.94 11.30 0.84
N GLU A 76 -11.24 11.59 0.70
CA GLU A 76 -11.85 12.81 1.22
C GLU A 76 -12.90 12.45 2.28
N ARG A 77 -12.87 13.16 3.41
CA ARG A 77 -13.86 12.98 4.49
C ARG A 77 -14.28 14.33 5.05
N ASN A 78 -15.58 14.61 5.04
CA ASN A 78 -16.15 15.88 5.56
C ASN A 78 -15.46 17.14 5.00
N GLY A 79 -15.15 17.15 3.69
CA GLY A 79 -14.45 18.25 3.03
C GLY A 79 -12.98 18.41 3.41
N LYS A 80 -12.35 17.35 3.95
CA LYS A 80 -10.91 17.30 4.24
C LYS A 80 -10.26 16.23 3.38
N TYR A 81 -9.18 16.57 2.71
CA TYR A 81 -8.35 15.64 1.97
C TYR A 81 -7.34 14.97 2.90
N ILE A 82 -7.29 13.64 2.90
CA ILE A 82 -6.37 12.84 3.70
C ILE A 82 -5.53 11.97 2.78
N ALA A 83 -4.22 11.95 3.00
CA ALA A 83 -3.27 11.11 2.27
C ALA A 83 -2.34 10.40 3.26
N CYS A 84 -2.30 9.07 3.19
CA CYS A 84 -1.41 8.21 3.96
C CYS A 84 -0.41 7.53 3.03
N PHE A 85 0.85 7.58 3.42
CA PHE A 85 1.99 7.02 2.71
C PHE A 85 2.63 5.96 3.60
N VAL A 86 2.87 4.80 3.04
CA VAL A 86 3.56 3.68 3.69
C VAL A 86 4.75 3.32 2.83
N SER A 87 5.93 3.32 3.44
CA SER A 87 7.17 2.85 2.81
C SER A 87 7.69 1.66 3.59
N MET A 88 7.98 0.57 2.89
CA MET A 88 8.43 -0.70 3.45
C MET A 88 9.66 -1.19 2.70
N PRO A 89 10.80 -1.42 3.39
CA PRO A 89 11.96 -2.03 2.76
C PRO A 89 11.64 -3.43 2.23
N VAL A 90 12.18 -3.76 1.07
CA VAL A 90 12.08 -5.10 0.48
C VAL A 90 13.26 -5.94 1.00
N LYS A 91 12.95 -7.04 1.69
CA LYS A 91 13.95 -8.00 2.18
C LYS A 91 14.54 -8.81 1.04
N SER A 92 13.67 -9.30 0.16
CA SER A 92 14.02 -10.15 -0.96
C SER A 92 13.05 -9.94 -2.10
N MET A 93 13.52 -10.13 -3.33
CA MET A 93 12.72 -10.01 -4.54
C MET A 93 12.98 -11.21 -5.43
N VAL A 94 11.92 -11.89 -5.83
CA VAL A 94 11.97 -13.04 -6.72
C VAL A 94 11.24 -12.69 -8.01
N THR A 95 11.98 -12.71 -9.11
CA THR A 95 11.42 -12.57 -10.46
C THR A 95 11.24 -13.95 -11.05
N ARG A 96 10.00 -14.32 -11.38
CA ARG A 96 9.65 -15.56 -12.08
C ARG A 96 9.25 -15.23 -13.51
N PHE A 97 9.68 -16.07 -14.45
CA PHE A 97 9.26 -15.98 -15.84
C PHE A 97 8.33 -17.15 -16.13
N THR A 98 7.04 -16.86 -16.26
CA THR A 98 6.03 -17.86 -16.60
C THR A 98 5.89 -17.91 -18.12
N VAL A 99 6.28 -19.03 -18.72
CA VAL A 99 6.11 -19.27 -20.16
C VAL A 99 4.77 -19.99 -20.37
N SER A 100 3.79 -19.30 -20.94
CA SER A 100 2.53 -19.92 -21.31
C SER A 100 2.65 -20.56 -22.69
N SER A 101 2.59 -21.88 -22.77
CA SER A 101 2.58 -22.62 -24.04
C SER A 101 1.28 -22.46 -24.85
N ALA A 102 0.24 -21.84 -24.26
CA ALA A 102 -1.07 -21.67 -24.88
C ALA A 102 -1.15 -20.46 -25.83
N TYR A 103 -0.26 -19.48 -25.68
CA TYR A 103 -0.25 -18.26 -26.49
C TYR A 103 1.20 -17.88 -26.78
N ARG A 104 1.66 -18.16 -28.01
CA ARG A 104 2.94 -17.71 -28.63
C ARG A 104 3.87 -16.93 -27.68
N GLU A 105 4.79 -17.62 -27.01
CA GLU A 105 5.91 -17.05 -26.25
C GLU A 105 5.64 -15.72 -25.51
N HIS A 106 4.51 -15.61 -24.82
CA HIS A 106 4.33 -14.52 -23.86
C HIS A 106 5.07 -14.88 -22.57
N TYR A 107 6.14 -14.14 -22.28
CA TYR A 107 6.81 -14.15 -20.98
C TYR A 107 5.98 -13.27 -20.03
N ALA A 108 5.26 -13.88 -19.09
CA ALA A 108 4.77 -13.13 -17.94
C ALA A 108 5.91 -13.03 -16.94
N GLN A 109 6.32 -11.80 -16.60
CA GLN A 109 7.31 -11.55 -15.56
C GLN A 109 6.58 -11.30 -14.25
N ASP A 110 6.50 -12.32 -13.42
CA ASP A 110 5.88 -12.23 -12.10
C ASP A 110 6.95 -11.81 -11.10
N ILE A 111 6.81 -10.63 -10.49
CA ILE A 111 7.73 -10.16 -9.45
C ILE A 111 7.02 -10.25 -8.10
N THR A 112 7.55 -11.10 -7.23
CA THR A 112 7.13 -11.23 -5.83
C THR A 112 8.16 -10.55 -4.94
N MET A 113 7.73 -9.64 -4.07
CA MET A 113 8.59 -8.97 -3.09
C MET A 113 8.22 -9.41 -1.67
N GLU A 114 9.22 -9.78 -0.88
CA GLU A 114 9.10 -9.98 0.56
C GLU A 114 9.39 -8.66 1.28
N LEU A 115 8.51 -8.25 2.19
CA LEU A 115 8.56 -6.94 2.83
C LEU A 115 9.06 -7.01 4.28
N ASP A 116 9.79 -5.98 4.70
CA ASP A 116 10.18 -5.76 6.09
C ASP A 116 9.20 -4.84 6.81
N LYS A 117 8.06 -5.41 7.23
CA LYS A 117 7.02 -4.67 7.97
C LYS A 117 7.54 -4.07 9.29
N SER A 118 8.60 -4.65 9.88
CA SER A 118 9.17 -4.15 11.14
C SER A 118 9.86 -2.79 10.98
N ARG A 119 10.26 -2.45 9.75
CA ARG A 119 10.89 -1.17 9.39
C ARG A 119 9.93 -0.27 8.60
N ALA A 120 8.64 -0.60 8.56
CA ALA A 120 7.65 0.19 7.84
C ALA A 120 7.58 1.61 8.42
N THR A 121 7.62 2.60 7.54
CA THR A 121 7.32 3.98 7.91
C THR A 121 5.94 4.33 7.40
N VAL A 122 5.16 5.00 8.25
CA VAL A 122 3.80 5.43 7.94
C VAL A 122 3.71 6.92 8.22
N ARG A 123 3.20 7.68 7.25
CA ARG A 123 2.97 9.12 7.37
C ARG A 123 1.63 9.48 6.76
N CYS A 124 0.80 10.23 7.47
CA CYS A 124 -0.44 10.77 6.93
C CYS A 124 -0.44 12.29 7.00
N ILE A 125 -1.21 12.90 6.09
CA ILE A 125 -1.34 14.33 5.96
C ILE A 125 -2.82 14.63 5.76
N ALA A 126 -3.37 15.54 6.55
CA ALA A 126 -4.73 16.04 6.37
C ALA A 126 -4.69 17.52 5.93
N ARG A 127 -5.53 17.87 4.96
CA ARG A 127 -5.67 19.22 4.39
C ARG A 127 -7.15 19.58 4.26
N LYS A 128 -7.44 20.88 4.26
CA LYS A 128 -8.76 21.42 3.87
C LYS A 128 -8.83 21.56 2.35
#